data_AF-A0A3R6NWP5-F1
#
_entry.id   AF-A0A3R6NWP5-F1
#
_cell.length_a   1.000
_cell.length_b   1.000
_cell.length_c   1.000
_cell.angle_alpha   90.00
_cell.angle_beta   90.00
_cell.angle_gamma   90.00
#
_symmetry.space_group_name_H-M   'P 1'
#
loop_
_entity.id
_entity.type
_entity.pdbx_description
1 polymer ?
#
loop_
_entity_poly.entity_id
_entity_poly.type
_entity_poly.pdbx_seq_one_letter_code
_entity_poly.pdbx_strand_id
1 'polypeptide(L)' 'MIYTDNETLISELKRIQKENGWTGKQIAEKLEMSPQLYQKLINKKQFGFADLKRICDVMDYDVIIHIVPKDQKD' A
#
# COMPACT_ATOMS: atom_id res chain seq x y z
N MET A 1 9.12 7.26 -8.25
CA MET A 1 9.99 6.37 -7.47
C MET A 1 9.85 4.96 -8.04
N ILE A 2 10.92 4.20 -8.22
CA ILE A 2 10.86 2.83 -8.75
C ILE A 2 10.79 1.87 -7.55
N TYR A 3 9.76 1.01 -7.50
CA TYR A 3 9.59 0.02 -6.43
C TYR A 3 10.03 -1.34 -6.93
N THR A 4 11.01 -1.95 -6.25
CA THR A 4 11.69 -3.17 -6.72
C THR A 4 11.23 -4.44 -6.03
N ASP A 5 10.54 -4.33 -4.90
CA ASP A 5 10.13 -5.45 -4.06
C ASP A 5 8.94 -5.11 -3.14
N ASN A 6 8.42 -6.13 -2.46
CA ASN A 6 7.27 -5.98 -1.56
C ASN A 6 7.59 -5.13 -0.31
N GLU A 7 8.85 -5.09 0.12
CA GLU A 7 9.26 -4.30 1.28
C GLU A 7 9.21 -2.80 0.98
N THR A 8 9.60 -2.41 -0.24
CA THR A 8 9.47 -1.03 -0.71
C THR A 8 8.01 -0.59 -0.81
N LEU A 9 7.09 -1.47 -1.23
CA LEU A 9 5.64 -1.16 -1.25
C LEU A 9 5.07 -0.90 0.15
N ILE A 10 5.42 -1.74 1.14
CA ILE A 10 4.94 -1.56 2.52
C ILE A 10 5.53 -0.29 3.14
N SER A 11 6.80 0.00 2.85
CA SER A 11 7.47 1.21 3.32
C SER A 11 6.80 2.48 2.78
N GLU A 12 6.42 2.46 1.50
CA GLU A 12 5.70 3.57 0.88
C GLU A 12 4.29 3.75 1.46
N LEU A 13 3.57 2.65 1.67
CA LEU A 13 2.28 2.69 2.36
C LEU A 13 2.41 3.34 3.75
N LYS A 14 3.42 2.95 4.53
CA LYS A 14 3.69 3.54 5.85
C LYS A 14 4.08 5.02 5.77
N ARG A 15 4.77 5.44 4.71
CA ARG A 15 5.09 6.86 4.45
C ARG A 15 3.82 7.67 4.24
N ILE A 16 2.94 7.23 3.33
CA ILE A 16 1.65 7.87 3.03
C ILE A 16 0.80 7.96 4.31
N GLN A 17 0.77 6.90 5.12
CA GLN A 17 0.06 6.88 6.39
C GLN A 17 0.54 7.99 7.32
N LYS A 18 1.85 8.10 7.50
CA LYS A 18 2.47 9.08 8.39
C LYS A 18 2.26 10.51 7.90
N GLU A 19 2.47 10.76 6.61
CA GLU A 19 2.37 12.11 6.02
C GLU A 19 0.95 12.68 6.11
N ASN A 20 -0.06 11.82 6.08
CA ASN A 20 -1.46 12.23 6.05
C ASN A 20 -2.21 11.97 7.37
N GLY A 21 -1.51 11.52 8.41
CA GLY A 21 -2.10 11.26 9.73
C GLY A 21 -3.03 10.06 9.77
N TRP A 22 -2.95 9.14 8.81
CA TRP A 22 -3.71 7.90 8.86
C TRP A 22 -3.10 6.92 9.86
N THR A 23 -3.93 6.42 10.76
CA THR A 23 -3.58 5.31 11.65
C THR A 23 -4.04 3.98 11.07
N GLY A 24 -3.32 2.89 11.39
CA GLY A 24 -3.75 1.55 11.01
C GLY A 24 -5.13 1.17 11.57
N LYS A 25 -5.56 1.79 12.68
CA LYS A 25 -6.90 1.61 13.25
C LYS A 25 -7.98 2.22 12.34
N GLN A 26 -7.81 3.47 11.92
CA GLN A 26 -8.77 4.15 11.02
C GLN A 26 -8.89 3.42 9.68
N ILE A 27 -7.77 2.95 9.14
CA ILE A 27 -7.75 2.19 7.90
C ILE A 27 -8.50 0.86 8.08
N ALA A 28 -8.23 0.12 9.17
CA ALA A 28 -8.92 -1.13 9.46
C ALA A 28 -10.44 -0.93 9.61
N GLU A 29 -10.86 0.14 10.30
CA GLU A 29 -12.28 0.50 10.46
C GLU A 29 -12.94 0.77 9.11
N LYS A 30 -12.32 1.60 8.25
CA LYS A 30 -12.84 1.88 6.90
C LYS A 30 -12.83 0.67 5.96
N LEU A 31 -11.93 -0.29 6.19
CA LEU A 31 -11.90 -1.57 5.49
C LEU A 31 -12.87 -2.60 6.08
N GLU A 32 -13.65 -2.22 7.09
CA GLU A 32 -14.60 -3.08 7.81
C GLU A 32 -13.93 -4.33 8.41
N MET A 33 -12.73 -4.17 8.97
CA MET A 33 -11.96 -5.25 9.56
C MET A 33 -11.33 -4.88 10.92
N SER A 34 -10.91 -5.90 11.67
CA SER A 34 -10.21 -5.68 12.92
C SER A 34 -8.77 -5.17 12.70
N PRO A 35 -8.20 -4.38 13.63
CA PRO A 35 -6.80 -3.96 13.55
C PRO A 35 -5.82 -5.13 13.43
N GLN A 36 -6.12 -6.27 14.06
CA GLN A 36 -5.29 -7.47 13.98
C GLN A 36 -5.31 -8.09 12.58
N LEU A 37 -6.48 -8.12 11.92
CA LEU A 37 -6.59 -8.61 10.55
C LEU A 37 -5.86 -7.67 9.57
N TYR A 38 -5.96 -6.36 9.78
CA TYR A 38 -5.19 -5.37 9.04
C TYR A 38 -3.67 -5.56 9.20
N GLN A 39 -3.19 -5.79 10.43
CA GLN A 39 -1.77 -6.09 10.67
C GLN A 39 -1.33 -7.38 9.97
N LYS A 40 -2.19 -8.41 9.90
CA LYS A 40 -1.90 -9.62 9.12
C LYS A 40 -1.87 -9.36 7.62
N LEU A 41 -2.77 -8.52 7.11
CA LEU A 41 -2.83 -8.13 5.70
C LEU A 41 -1.52 -7.46 5.26
N ILE A 42 -1.04 -6.45 5.99
CA ILE A 42 0.16 -5.69 5.61
C ILE A 42 1.47 -6.48 5.78
N ASN A 43 1.47 -7.51 6.62
CA ASN A 43 2.67 -8.33 6.88
C ASN A 43 2.62 -9.70 6.17
N LYS A 44 1.64 -9.95 5.30
CA LYS A 44 1.56 -11.23 4.59
C LYS A 44 2.72 -11.36 3.60
N LYS A 45 3.29 -12.56 3.48
CA LYS A 45 4.45 -12.84 2.60
C LYS A 45 4.20 -12.43 1.14
N GLN A 46 2.96 -12.53 0.67
CA GLN A 46 2.54 -12.17 -0.67
C GLN A 46 1.73 -10.85 -0.69
N PHE A 47 2.16 -9.84 0.06
CA PHE A 47 1.59 -8.50 -0.04
C PHE A 47 1.84 -7.97 -1.44
N GLY A 48 0.76 -7.62 -2.15
CA GLY A 48 0.85 -7.25 -3.55
C GLY A 48 0.02 -6.02 -3.89
N PHE A 49 0.02 -5.68 -5.18
CA PHE A 49 -0.66 -4.49 -5.70
C PHE A 49 -2.14 -4.40 -5.32
N ALA A 50 -2.89 -5.50 -5.39
CA ALA A 50 -4.31 -5.50 -5.05
C ALA A 50 -4.56 -5.10 -3.58
N ASP A 51 -3.70 -5.53 -2.66
CA ASP A 51 -3.80 -5.17 -1.25
C ASP A 51 -3.45 -3.69 -1.04
N LEU A 52 -2.36 -3.24 -1.66
CA LEU A 52 -1.94 -1.84 -1.61
C LEU A 52 -3.04 -0.93 -2.16
N LYS A 53 -3.58 -1.26 -3.34
CA LYS A 53 -4.68 -0.50 -3.96
C LYS A 53 -5.88 -0.43 -3.03
N ARG A 54 -6.33 -1.56 -2.48
CA ARG A 54 -7.48 -1.58 -1.56
C ARG A 54 -7.26 -0.68 -0.34
N ILE A 55 -6.05 -0.63 0.21
CA ILE A 55 -5.72 0.23 1.36
C ILE A 55 -5.64 1.71 0.95
N CYS A 56 -5.02 2.00 -0.19
CA CYS A 56 -4.91 3.35 -0.73
C CYS A 56 -6.28 3.94 -1.12
N ASP A 57 -7.19 3.14 -1.69
CA ASP A 57 -8.56 3.56 -2.02
C ASP A 57 -9.29 4.10 -0.78
N VAL A 58 -9.10 3.46 0.38
CA VAL A 58 -9.68 3.89 1.66
C VAL A 58 -9.12 5.23 2.17
N MET A 59 -7.89 5.55 1.77
CA MET A 59 -7.19 6.78 2.11
C MET A 59 -7.37 7.87 1.04
N ASP A 60 -8.20 7.63 0.02
CA ASP A 60 -8.41 8.51 -1.14
C ASP A 60 -7.15 8.69 -2.02
N TYR A 61 -6.37 7.61 -2.20
CA TYR A 61 -5.18 7.54 -3.04
C TYR A 61 -5.34 6.55 -4.19
N ASP A 62 -4.90 6.96 -5.39
CA ASP A 62 -4.73 6.04 -6.52
C ASP A 62 -3.36 5.34 -6.46
N VAL A 63 -3.34 4.07 -6.86
CA VAL A 63 -2.11 3.30 -7.06
C VAL A 63 -1.98 2.99 -8.54
N ILE A 64 -0.93 3.52 -9.16
CA ILE A 64 -0.69 3.40 -10.60
C ILE A 64 0.54 2.51 -10.84
N ILE A 65 0.41 1.53 -11.72
CA ILE A 65 1.54 0.76 -12.27
C ILE A 65 1.80 1.25 -13.69
N HIS A 66 3.06 1.58 -13.97
CA HIS A 66 3.53 1.88 -15.32
C HIS A 66 4.50 0.79 -15.77
N ILE A 67 4.24 0.22 -16.95
CA ILE A 67 5.09 -0.80 -17.56
C ILE A 67 5.74 -0.16 -18.78
N VAL A 68 7.08 -0.10 -18.80
CA VAL A 68 7.85 0.50 -19.88
C VAL A 68 8.75 -0.53 -20.57
N PRO A 69 9.04 -0.37 -21.87
CA PRO A 69 10.08 -1.17 -22.53
C PRO A 69 11.41 -1.01 -21.81
N LYS A 70 12.18 -2.10 -21.70
CA LYS A 70 13.47 -2.11 -20.98
C LYS A 70 14.46 -1.06 -21.49
N ASP A 71 14.33 -0.68 -22.75
CA ASP A 71 15.23 0.22 -23.47
C ASP A 71 14.77 1.69 -23.46
N GLN A 72 13.58 1.97 -22.91
CA GLN A 72 13.15 3.33 -22.57
C GLN A 72 13.33 3.53 -21.07
N LYS A 73 14.47 4.12 -20.69
CA LYS A 73 14.62 4.74 -19.38
C LYS A 73 14.33 6.22 -19.55
N ASP A 74 13.30 6.71 -18.86
CA ASP A 74 13.14 8.14 -18.57
C ASP A 74 14.34 8.66 -17.76
#